data_AF-A0A4Y8RLH6-F1
#
_entry.id   AF-A0A4Y8RLH6-F1
#
_cell.length_a   1.000
_cell.length_b   1.000
_cell.length_c   1.000
_cell.angle_alpha   90.00
_cell.angle_beta   90.00
_cell.angle_gamma   90.00
#
_symmetry.space_group_name_H-M   'P 1'
#
loop_
_entity.id
_entity.type
_entity.pdbx_description
1 polymer ?
#
loop_
_entity_poly.entity_id
_entity_poly.type
_entity_poly.pdbx_seq_one_letter_code
_entity_poly.pdbx_strand_id
1 'polypeptide(L)'
;MLTGSAPVVLAQAQSTIHFATGESAARVTGAITGHDYADYRLEARGGQTMVASIEKTGGTGHGTVYFNVLPPGSDGEAIFIGAMEPERRGRIALPRDDDYTLRVYLMGNDRDAGKTIRYALSVTIE
;
A
#
# COMPACT_ATOMS: atom_id res chain seq x y z
N MET A 1 -21.12 -17.40 -16.57
CA MET A 1 -20.78 -16.71 -15.30
C MET A 1 -19.27 -16.86 -15.11
N LEU A 2 -18.50 -15.78 -15.29
CA LEU A 2 -17.04 -15.81 -15.20
C LEU A 2 -16.64 -15.58 -13.72
N THR A 3 -16.29 -16.66 -13.03
CA THR A 3 -15.67 -16.60 -11.70
C THR A 3 -14.21 -16.17 -11.86
N GLY A 4 -13.96 -14.87 -11.75
CA GLY A 4 -12.61 -14.35 -11.59
C GLY A 4 -12.20 -14.45 -10.12
N SER A 5 -11.48 -15.52 -9.75
CA SER A 5 -10.83 -15.59 -8.45
C SER A 5 -9.69 -14.58 -8.43
N ALA A 6 -9.81 -13.52 -7.62
CA ALA A 6 -8.67 -12.67 -7.30
C ALA A 6 -7.62 -13.52 -6.55
N PRO A 7 -6.33 -13.44 -6.90
CA PRO A 7 -5.31 -14.19 -6.20
C PRO A 7 -5.27 -13.75 -4.73
N VAL A 8 -5.33 -14.73 -3.83
CA VAL A 8 -4.98 -14.51 -2.42
C VAL A 8 -3.47 -14.37 -2.39
N VAL A 9 -3.02 -13.15 -2.13
CA VAL A 9 -1.62 -12.81 -1.96
C VAL A 9 -1.17 -13.33 -0.58
N LEU A 10 -0.17 -14.21 -0.55
CA LEU A 10 0.41 -14.80 0.68
C LEU A 10 1.25 -13.75 1.44
N ALA A 11 1.51 -14.00 2.73
CA ALA A 11 2.39 -13.21 3.59
C ALA A 11 3.75 -12.92 2.92
N GLN A 12 4.24 -11.68 3.03
CA GLN A 12 5.46 -11.15 2.39
C GLN A 12 5.44 -11.09 0.86
N ALA A 13 4.27 -10.90 0.27
CA ALA A 13 4.20 -10.68 -1.16
C ALA A 13 4.67 -9.28 -1.57
N GLN A 14 5.52 -9.26 -2.59
CA GLN A 14 5.89 -8.07 -3.33
C GLN A 14 5.15 -8.08 -4.67
N SER A 15 4.43 -7.01 -4.98
CA SER A 15 3.76 -6.81 -6.28
C SER A 15 4.22 -5.50 -6.91
N THR A 16 4.27 -5.43 -8.23
CA THR A 16 4.55 -4.17 -8.93
C THR A 16 3.23 -3.51 -9.35
N ILE A 17 3.10 -2.21 -9.11
CA ILE A 17 2.01 -1.39 -9.62
C ILE A 17 2.41 -0.89 -11.00
N HIS A 18 1.55 -1.14 -11.99
CA HIS A 18 1.66 -0.57 -13.32
C HIS A 18 0.45 0.31 -13.58
N PHE A 19 0.69 1.47 -14.19
CA PHE A 19 -0.40 2.28 -14.72
C PHE A 19 -0.83 1.74 -16.09
N ALA A 20 -2.13 1.87 -16.39
CA ALA A 20 -2.61 1.62 -17.74
C ALA A 20 -2.00 2.66 -18.69
N THR A 21 -1.92 2.32 -19.98
CA THR A 21 -1.34 3.23 -20.98
C THR A 21 -2.07 4.57 -20.99
N GLY A 22 -1.31 5.66 -20.78
CA GLY A 22 -1.84 7.03 -20.74
C GLY A 22 -2.39 7.47 -19.38
N GLU A 23 -2.42 6.57 -18.39
CA GLU A 23 -2.86 6.89 -17.02
C GLU A 23 -1.65 7.17 -16.12
N SER A 24 -1.91 7.92 -15.04
CA SER A 24 -0.94 8.14 -13.95
C SER A 24 -1.49 7.69 -12.59
N ALA A 25 -2.58 6.92 -12.60
CA ALA A 25 -3.20 6.41 -11.40
C ALA A 25 -3.50 4.91 -11.49
N ALA A 26 -3.43 4.23 -10.36
CA ALA A 26 -3.84 2.84 -10.20
C ALA A 26 -4.53 2.62 -8.85
N ARG A 27 -5.37 1.59 -8.81
CA ARG A 27 -5.98 1.10 -7.59
C ARG A 27 -5.76 -0.41 -7.49
N VAL A 28 -5.16 -0.85 -6.39
CA VAL A 28 -4.90 -2.26 -6.09
C VAL A 28 -5.67 -2.67 -4.85
N THR A 29 -6.11 -3.92 -4.80
CA THR A 29 -6.78 -4.49 -3.63
C THR A 29 -5.94 -5.60 -3.04
N GLY A 30 -6.14 -5.86 -1.74
CA GLY A 30 -5.41 -6.90 -1.04
C GLY A 30 -6.04 -7.26 0.29
N ALA A 31 -5.40 -8.19 0.98
CA ALA A 31 -5.74 -8.58 2.33
C ALA A 31 -4.45 -8.85 3.13
N ILE A 32 -4.43 -8.45 4.39
CA ILE A 32 -3.35 -8.74 5.33
C ILE A 32 -3.93 -9.36 6.60
N THR A 33 -3.21 -10.31 7.18
CA THR A 33 -3.62 -11.01 8.39
C THR A 33 -2.57 -10.85 9.48
N GLY A 34 -2.99 -10.41 10.66
CA GLY A 34 -2.11 -10.31 11.83
C GLY A 34 -0.86 -9.50 11.54
N HIS A 35 0.31 -10.13 11.71
CA HIS A 35 1.64 -9.52 11.53
C HIS A 35 2.12 -9.46 10.08
N ASP A 36 1.33 -9.95 9.12
CA ASP A 36 1.69 -9.89 7.71
C ASP A 36 1.72 -8.44 7.21
N TYR A 37 2.51 -8.24 6.15
CA TYR A 37 2.51 -7.03 5.36
C TYR A 37 2.52 -7.38 3.86
N ALA A 38 2.12 -6.41 3.04
CA ALA A 38 2.21 -6.49 1.58
C ALA A 38 3.00 -5.30 1.05
N ASP A 39 3.93 -5.56 0.12
CA ASP A 39 4.75 -4.53 -0.50
C ASP A 39 4.32 -4.31 -1.94
N TYR A 40 4.09 -3.04 -2.30
CA TYR A 40 3.80 -2.63 -3.66
C TYR A 40 4.92 -1.73 -4.19
N ARG A 41 5.61 -2.14 -5.25
CA ARG A 41 6.65 -1.35 -5.91
C ARG A 41 6.03 -0.50 -7.00
N LEU A 42 6.40 0.77 -7.04
CA LEU A 42 6.00 1.70 -8.09
C LEU A 42 7.25 2.45 -8.58
N GLU A 43 7.57 2.24 -9.86
CA GLU A 43 8.59 3.03 -10.55
C GLU A 43 8.11 4.48 -10.66
N ALA A 44 8.93 5.41 -10.17
CA ALA A 44 8.63 6.84 -10.27
C ALA A 44 9.92 7.65 -10.37
N ARG A 45 9.78 8.91 -10.78
CA ARG A 45 10.88 9.84 -11.04
C ARG A 45 10.97 10.90 -9.95
N GLY A 46 12.19 11.37 -9.72
CA GLY A 46 12.47 12.53 -8.90
C GLY A 46 11.73 13.77 -9.44
N GLY A 47 11.24 14.59 -8.52
CA GLY A 47 10.45 15.78 -8.84
C GLY A 47 8.96 15.51 -9.09
N GLN A 48 8.54 14.25 -9.28
CA GLN A 48 7.13 13.89 -9.29
C GLN A 48 6.53 13.98 -7.89
N THR A 49 5.21 14.10 -7.82
CA THR A 49 4.46 13.98 -6.57
C THR A 49 3.65 12.69 -6.57
N MET A 50 3.87 11.85 -5.57
CA MET A 50 3.00 10.70 -5.30
C MET A 50 1.85 11.14 -4.39
N VAL A 51 0.62 10.83 -4.79
CA VAL A 51 -0.56 10.90 -3.92
C VAL A 51 -1.04 9.48 -3.69
N ALA A 52 -1.06 9.04 -2.43
CA ALA A 52 -1.48 7.69 -2.08
C ALA A 52 -2.50 7.72 -0.94
N SER A 53 -3.46 6.80 -0.97
CA SER A 53 -4.45 6.64 0.10
C SER A 53 -4.86 5.19 0.25
N ILE A 54 -5.20 4.78 1.47
CA ILE A 54 -5.69 3.43 1.76
C ILE A 54 -7.01 3.43 2.52
N GLU A 55 -7.86 2.48 2.15
CA GLU A 55 -9.15 2.27 2.79
C GLU A 55 -9.40 0.80 3.06
N LYS A 56 -10.01 0.53 4.22
CA LYS A 56 -10.50 -0.80 4.56
C LYS A 56 -11.78 -1.07 3.78
N THR A 57 -11.84 -2.24 3.14
CA THR A 57 -12.99 -2.68 2.33
C THR A 57 -13.73 -3.86 2.96
N GLY A 58 -13.17 -4.46 4.04
CA GLY A 58 -13.83 -5.51 4.80
C GLY A 58 -12.85 -6.32 5.64
N GLY A 59 -13.26 -7.52 6.07
CA GLY A 59 -12.43 -8.44 6.85
C GLY A 59 -13.04 -8.82 8.20
N THR A 60 -12.25 -9.49 9.03
CA THR A 60 -12.64 -9.96 10.37
C THR A 60 -12.18 -9.03 11.49
N GLY A 61 -11.28 -8.07 11.19
CA GLY A 61 -10.87 -7.03 12.12
C GLY A 61 -11.74 -5.78 12.02
N HIS A 62 -11.64 -4.90 13.02
CA HIS A 62 -12.41 -3.66 13.14
C HIS A 62 -11.55 -2.39 13.07
N GLY A 63 -10.25 -2.52 13.28
CA GLY A 63 -9.27 -1.46 13.26
C GLY A 63 -8.89 -0.99 11.85
N THR A 64 -7.83 -0.17 11.84
CA THR A 64 -7.33 0.55 10.68
C THR A 64 -6.24 -0.23 9.96
N VAL A 65 -6.21 -0.13 8.64
CA VAL A 65 -5.10 -0.54 7.78
C VAL A 65 -4.24 0.66 7.47
N TYR A 66 -2.92 0.48 7.52
CA TYR A 66 -1.95 1.55 7.31
C TYR A 66 -1.07 1.25 6.11
N PHE A 67 -0.43 2.29 5.57
CA PHE A 67 0.65 2.12 4.63
C PHE A 67 1.79 3.10 4.91
N ASN A 68 3.01 2.70 4.59
CA ASN A 68 4.17 3.58 4.55
C ASN A 68 4.69 3.70 3.12
N VAL A 69 5.39 4.78 2.81
CA VAL A 69 6.16 4.92 1.57
C VAL A 69 7.63 4.90 1.91
N LEU A 70 8.35 3.88 1.43
CA LEU A 70 9.78 3.74 1.58
C LEU A 70 10.45 4.24 0.30
N PRO A 71 11.50 5.08 0.41
CA PRO A 71 12.27 5.49 -0.75
C PRO A 71 13.06 4.28 -1.30
N PRO A 72 13.59 4.41 -2.53
CA PRO A 72 14.37 3.34 -3.15
C PRO A 72 15.49 2.82 -2.25
N GLY A 73 15.77 1.52 -2.26
CA GLY A 73 16.87 0.93 -1.47
C GLY A 73 16.77 1.08 0.05
N SER A 74 15.68 1.60 0.60
CA SER A 74 15.47 1.65 2.06
C SER A 74 15.18 0.27 2.64
N ASP A 75 15.74 -0.01 3.81
CA ASP A 75 15.54 -1.23 4.59
C ASP A 75 14.53 -1.05 5.74
N GLY A 76 13.93 0.14 5.89
CA GLY A 76 12.91 0.38 6.91
C GLY A 76 12.56 1.85 7.16
N GLU A 77 13.43 2.78 6.75
CA GLU A 77 13.13 4.20 6.85
C GLU A 77 12.10 4.62 5.79
N ALA A 78 11.01 5.26 6.24
CA ALA A 78 9.93 5.67 5.37
C ALA A 78 9.90 7.21 5.24
N ILE A 79 9.69 7.70 4.01
CA ILE A 79 9.44 9.11 3.73
C ILE A 79 7.98 9.51 3.97
N PHE A 80 7.10 8.53 4.18
CA PHE A 80 5.73 8.73 4.66
C PHE A 80 5.34 7.60 5.61
N ILE A 81 4.76 7.96 6.75
CA ILE A 81 4.32 7.03 7.79
C ILE A 81 2.80 7.17 7.97
N GLY A 82 2.02 6.27 7.38
CA GLY A 82 0.56 6.39 7.39
C GLY A 82 -0.07 6.21 8.77
N ALA A 83 0.63 5.55 9.71
CA ALA A 83 0.18 5.47 11.10
C ALA A 83 0.19 6.82 11.83
N MET A 84 0.93 7.80 11.33
CA MET A 84 0.94 9.16 11.85
C MET A 84 -0.11 10.05 11.17
N GLU A 85 -0.77 9.58 10.10
CA GLU A 85 -1.69 10.39 9.31
C GLU A 85 -3.16 9.99 9.45
N PRO A 86 -4.00 10.87 10.02
CA PRO A 86 -5.38 10.54 10.38
C PRO A 86 -6.25 10.20 9.16
N GLU A 87 -5.98 10.84 8.02
CA GLU A 87 -6.74 10.63 6.78
C GLU A 87 -6.28 9.38 6.01
N ARG A 88 -5.17 8.74 6.44
CA ARG A 88 -4.53 7.63 5.71
C ARG A 88 -4.34 7.96 4.23
N ARG A 89 -3.96 9.20 3.97
CA ARG A 89 -3.65 9.77 2.67
C ARG A 89 -2.41 10.63 2.80
N GLY A 90 -1.51 10.52 1.83
CA GLY A 90 -0.29 11.30 1.77
C GLY A 90 -0.09 11.93 0.41
N ARG A 91 0.60 13.08 0.40
CA ARG A 91 1.14 13.72 -0.80
C ARG A 91 2.65 13.88 -0.59
N ILE A 92 3.45 13.17 -1.36
CA ILE A 92 4.88 12.98 -1.14
C ILE A 92 5.65 13.46 -2.37
N ALA A 93 6.54 14.44 -2.19
CA ALA A 93 7.49 14.81 -3.23
C ALA A 93 8.58 13.75 -3.32
N LEU A 94 8.79 13.19 -4.52
CA LEU A 94 9.73 12.10 -4.73
C LEU A 94 11.15 12.65 -4.98
N PRO A 95 12.15 12.30 -4.15
CA PRO A 95 13.47 12.91 -4.24
C PRO A 95 14.35 12.39 -5.39
N ARG A 96 14.05 11.20 -5.94
CA ARG A 96 14.89 10.56 -6.95
C ARG A 96 14.13 9.57 -7.84
N ASP A 97 14.76 9.23 -8.96
CA ASP A 97 14.32 8.18 -9.89
C ASP A 97 14.65 6.81 -9.31
N ASP A 98 13.64 5.98 -9.08
CA ASP A 98 13.71 4.52 -8.90
C ASP A 98 12.32 3.97 -8.48
N ASP A 99 12.27 2.69 -8.11
CA ASP A 99 11.14 2.07 -7.43
C ASP A 99 10.98 2.52 -5.96
N TYR A 100 9.80 3.07 -5.66
CA TYR A 100 9.33 3.31 -4.29
C TYR A 100 8.51 2.12 -3.80
N THR A 101 8.58 1.81 -2.51
CA THR A 101 7.78 0.72 -1.91
C THR A 101 6.66 1.29 -1.05
N LEU A 102 5.42 0.96 -1.39
CA LEU A 102 4.26 1.19 -0.54
C LEU A 102 4.00 -0.08 0.28
N ARG A 103 4.37 -0.06 1.57
CA ARG A 103 4.18 -1.19 2.48
C ARG A 103 2.88 -1.05 3.23
N VAL A 104 1.96 -1.99 3.07
CA VAL A 104 0.65 -2.05 3.74
C VAL A 104 0.70 -3.01 4.92
N TYR A 105 0.21 -2.60 6.09
CA TYR A 105 0.34 -3.35 7.35
C TYR A 105 -0.75 -3.04 8.38
N LEU A 106 -0.84 -3.88 9.43
CA LEU A 106 -1.71 -3.68 10.59
C LEU A 106 -0.93 -3.27 11.84
N MET A 107 -1.62 -2.65 12.79
CA MET A 107 -1.12 -2.32 14.12
C MET A 107 -2.14 -2.68 15.21
N GLY A 108 -1.66 -2.73 16.45
CA GLY A 108 -2.50 -2.89 17.63
C GLY A 108 -3.30 -4.19 17.66
N ASN A 109 -4.49 -4.12 18.26
CA ASN A 109 -5.30 -5.30 18.55
C ASN A 109 -5.59 -6.20 17.34
N ASP A 110 -5.89 -5.63 16.18
CA ASP A 110 -6.19 -6.44 15.00
C ASP A 110 -4.97 -7.21 14.48
N ARG A 111 -3.78 -6.58 14.56
CA ARG A 111 -2.51 -7.23 14.28
C ARG A 111 -2.26 -8.38 15.28
N ASP A 112 -2.34 -8.06 16.56
CA ASP A 112 -1.95 -9.00 17.63
C ASP A 112 -2.95 -10.15 17.78
N ALA A 113 -4.23 -9.94 17.44
CA ALA A 113 -5.29 -10.96 17.47
C ALA A 113 -5.41 -11.74 16.14
N GLY A 114 -4.48 -11.57 15.19
CA GLY A 114 -4.48 -12.32 13.93
C GLY A 114 -5.69 -12.05 13.04
N LYS A 115 -6.26 -10.84 13.11
CA LYS A 115 -7.41 -10.47 12.28
C LYS A 115 -6.98 -10.27 10.83
N THR A 116 -7.89 -10.54 9.91
CA THR A 116 -7.70 -10.26 8.49
C THR A 116 -8.41 -8.97 8.12
N ILE A 117 -7.72 -8.05 7.47
CA ILE A 117 -8.28 -6.82 6.91
C ILE A 117 -8.12 -6.85 5.39
N ARG A 118 -9.22 -6.65 4.68
CA ARG A 118 -9.23 -6.39 3.23
C ARG A 118 -9.15 -4.89 2.99
N TYR A 119 -8.41 -4.48 1.96
CA TYR A 119 -8.19 -3.07 1.67
C TYR A 119 -8.17 -2.77 0.17
N ALA A 120 -8.27 -1.48 -0.14
CA ALA A 120 -7.91 -0.92 -1.44
C ALA A 120 -6.89 0.21 -1.22
N LEU A 121 -5.80 0.15 -1.99
CA LEU A 121 -4.74 1.15 -2.04
C LEU A 121 -4.84 1.87 -3.40
N SER A 122 -5.01 3.18 -3.35
CA SER A 122 -5.04 4.04 -4.54
C SER A 122 -3.77 4.87 -4.58
N VAL A 123 -3.15 4.96 -5.76
CA VAL A 123 -1.91 5.72 -5.97
C VAL A 123 -2.04 6.51 -7.27
N THR A 124 -1.61 7.77 -7.23
CA THR A 124 -1.47 8.67 -8.37
C THR A 124 -0.07 9.26 -8.39
N ILE A 125 0.49 9.43 -9.57
CA ILE A 125 1.71 10.18 -9.84
C ILE A 125 1.35 11.45 -10.62
N GLU A 126 1.83 12.58 -10.15
CA GLU A 126 1.69 13.91 -10.75
C GLU A 126 3.04 14.47 -11.21
#